data_AF-A0A961Z6U6-F1
#
_entry.id   AF-A0A961Z6U6-F1
#
_cell.length_a   1.000
_cell.length_b   1.000
_cell.length_c   1.000
_cell.angle_alpha   90.00
_cell.angle_beta   90.00
_cell.angle_gamma   90.00
#
_symmetry.space_group_name_H-M   'P 1'
#
loop_
_entity.id
_entity.type
_entity.pdbx_description
1 polymer ?
#
loop_
_entity_poly.entity_id
_entity_poly.type
_entity_poly.pdbx_seq_one_letter_code
_entity_poly.pdbx_strand_id
1 'polypeptide(L)'
;MAAEVVVDGVCWIVVRTLGVGSNSFVAQIDSIEDALARGRREGDPTTIDAIVKKEFFPGLIGRSPHEVGDEHIWDVLRAWLSRDQECRLADILAWRTTKTQTRSRAQTLSETAKLTMVRLALRALDAEEQQAAARERELASAADEERKQNAYSEQRRAEKFRSLRNALGVGEDVGLDDTLEQKGLVSLAEAALAEAMRADVPQPPDVGALFDRLADLNAQRAAKVEERQTQQSDAERKRIEAEHLRSEASLGEIDINHGRIRVCSICRVPVDEVLANGCGISLERCDVQAIKATIAEKQRNATELDQGAQGAELEAKRIEALIHQIDQQIRTTAGQSENAGAVLRAAQQAAATIQERVYRARRSLDDARALQQSTTTARPAPNATDELEAVRQQMEQGRKRAQQAIGALEEQYRG
;
A
#
# COMPACT_ATOMS: atom_id res chain seq x y z
N MET A 1 77.30 42.72 9.37
CA MET A 1 76.12 43.26 10.06
C MET A 1 75.72 42.26 11.13
N ALA A 2 75.50 42.71 12.36
CA ALA A 2 75.03 41.85 13.44
C ALA A 2 73.74 42.44 14.01
N ALA A 3 72.82 41.58 14.43
CA ALA A 3 71.56 41.98 15.04
C ALA A 3 71.27 41.11 16.25
N GLU A 4 70.75 41.73 17.30
CA GLU A 4 70.19 41.06 18.45
C GLU A 4 68.73 40.71 18.19
N VAL A 5 68.36 39.46 18.43
CA VAL A 5 67.00 38.94 18.24
C VAL A 5 66.62 38.17 19.50
N VAL A 6 65.62 38.65 20.22
CA VAL A 6 65.07 37.95 21.38
C VAL A 6 63.92 37.05 20.94
N VAL A 7 64.03 35.75 21.20
CA VAL A 7 62.99 34.75 20.92
C VAL A 7 62.67 34.04 22.22
N ASP A 8 61.42 34.16 22.69
CA ASP A 8 60.93 33.57 23.94
C ASP A 8 61.81 33.91 25.17
N GLY A 9 62.25 35.18 25.26
CA GLY A 9 63.13 35.65 26.34
C GLY A 9 64.60 35.24 26.22
N VAL A 10 64.96 34.46 25.20
CA VAL A 10 66.34 34.07 24.91
C VAL A 10 66.96 35.00 23.86
N CYS A 11 68.13 35.56 24.17
CA CYS A 11 68.87 36.41 23.24
C CYS A 11 69.66 35.57 22.22
N TRP A 12 69.45 35.87 20.93
CA TRP A 12 70.16 35.29 19.81
C TRP A 12 70.83 36.38 18.99
N ILE A 13 72.12 36.21 18.71
CA ILE A 13 72.86 37.12 17.84
C ILE A 13 72.97 36.52 16.44
N VAL A 14 72.47 37.28 15.45
CA VAL A 14 72.54 36.94 14.03
C VAL A 14 73.65 37.74 13.38
N VAL A 15 74.73 37.08 12.98
CA VAL A 15 75.85 37.71 12.26
C VAL A 15 75.76 37.40 10.78
N ARG A 16 75.67 38.44 9.94
CA ARG A 16 75.67 38.39 8.48
C ARG A 16 76.93 39.01 7.91
N THR A 17 77.69 38.21 7.16
CA THR A 17 78.88 38.64 6.41
C THR A 17 78.49 38.88 4.95
N LEU A 18 78.88 40.03 4.38
CA LEU A 18 78.65 40.34 2.96
C LEU A 18 79.81 39.75 2.13
N GLY A 19 79.53 38.78 1.25
CA GLY A 19 80.53 38.15 0.37
C GLY A 19 80.20 36.69 0.01
N VAL A 20 80.78 36.19 -1.09
CA VAL A 20 80.64 34.80 -1.55
C VAL A 20 81.47 33.89 -0.65
N GLY A 21 80.84 32.96 0.07
CA GLY A 21 81.46 32.12 1.11
C GLY A 21 81.07 32.51 2.55
N SER A 22 79.82 32.93 2.76
CA SER A 22 79.37 33.60 3.98
C SER A 22 79.63 32.81 5.28
N ASN A 23 80.50 33.32 6.14
CA ASN A 23 80.62 32.95 7.56
C ASN A 23 79.46 33.55 8.38
N SER A 24 78.24 33.54 7.83
CA SER A 24 77.06 33.96 8.57
C SER A 24 76.66 32.87 9.55
N PHE A 25 76.34 33.26 10.78
CA PHE A 25 75.95 32.34 11.82
C PHE A 25 74.98 32.99 12.78
N VAL A 26 74.27 32.15 13.51
CA VAL A 26 73.36 32.50 14.59
C VAL A 26 73.83 31.77 15.83
N ALA A 27 73.95 32.50 16.94
CA ALA A 27 74.36 31.92 18.21
C ALA A 27 73.52 32.49 19.35
N GLN A 28 73.21 31.64 20.32
CA GLN A 28 72.63 32.07 21.59
C GLN A 28 73.75 32.66 22.45
N ILE A 29 73.75 33.98 22.61
CA ILE A 29 74.78 34.71 23.34
C ILE A 29 74.24 36.08 23.72
N ASP A 30 74.72 36.62 24.84
CA ASP A 30 74.11 37.77 25.50
C ASP A 30 74.43 39.12 24.82
N SER A 31 75.47 39.18 23.99
CA SER A 31 75.87 40.42 23.31
C SER A 31 76.45 40.20 21.90
N ILE A 32 76.34 41.24 21.07
CA ILE A 32 76.89 41.24 19.71
C ILE A 32 78.42 41.12 19.75
N GLU A 33 79.05 41.82 20.68
CA GLU A 33 80.50 41.86 20.88
C GLU A 33 81.05 40.46 21.17
N ASP A 34 80.39 39.72 22.07
CA ASP A 34 80.77 38.35 22.41
C ASP A 34 80.56 37.40 21.23
N ALA A 35 79.49 37.59 20.44
CA ALA A 35 79.22 36.80 19.25
C ALA A 35 80.34 36.97 18.21
N LEU A 36 80.75 38.21 17.97
CA LEU A 36 81.82 38.54 17.02
C LEU A 36 83.17 38.01 17.49
N ALA A 37 83.48 38.10 18.78
CA ALA A 37 84.71 37.56 19.36
C ALA A 37 84.77 36.03 19.31
N ARG A 38 83.62 35.35 19.54
CA ARG A 38 83.50 33.88 19.46
C ARG A 38 83.70 33.36 18.03
N GLY A 39 83.28 34.13 17.03
CA GLY A 39 83.24 33.70 15.63
C GLY A 39 82.25 32.56 15.38
N ARG A 40 82.23 32.04 14.14
CA ARG A 40 81.38 30.90 13.76
C ARG A 40 81.98 29.59 14.30
N ARG A 41 81.15 28.73 14.88
CA ARG A 41 81.48 27.36 15.27
C ARG A 41 80.76 26.34 14.39
N GLU A 42 81.27 25.12 14.39
CA GLU A 42 80.60 23.98 13.76
C GLU A 42 79.28 23.69 14.49
N GLY A 43 78.19 23.54 13.74
CA GLY A 43 76.83 23.38 14.29
C GLY A 43 76.02 24.68 14.42
N ASP A 44 76.63 25.86 14.29
CA ASP A 44 75.86 27.12 14.33
C ASP A 44 74.93 27.23 13.12
N PRO A 45 73.62 27.52 13.33
CA PRO A 45 72.67 27.77 12.26
C PRO A 45 73.11 28.95 11.40
N THR A 46 72.88 28.88 10.09
CA THR A 46 73.15 29.98 9.16
C THR A 46 71.99 30.99 9.07
N THR A 47 70.85 30.67 9.69
CA THR A 47 69.64 31.49 9.71
C THR A 47 68.91 31.34 11.05
N ILE A 48 68.21 32.40 11.47
CA ILE A 48 67.35 32.39 12.66
C ILE A 48 66.01 31.68 12.41
N ASP A 49 65.66 31.43 11.14
CA ASP A 49 64.38 30.87 10.71
C ASP A 49 64.06 29.54 11.40
N ALA A 50 65.04 28.64 11.55
CA ALA A 50 64.83 27.34 12.20
C ALA A 50 64.48 27.48 13.70
N ILE A 51 65.09 28.45 14.38
CA ILE A 51 64.84 28.73 15.80
C ILE A 51 63.46 29.34 15.97
N VAL A 52 63.12 30.34 15.13
CA VAL A 52 61.80 30.98 15.13
C VAL A 52 60.70 29.95 14.83
N LYS A 53 60.90 29.09 13.82
CA LYS A 53 59.99 27.98 13.49
C LYS A 53 59.77 27.03 14.68
N LYS A 54 60.84 26.64 15.36
CA LYS A 54 60.79 25.69 16.48
C LYS A 54 60.10 26.26 17.71
N GLU A 55 60.38 27.50 18.09
CA GLU A 55 59.91 28.06 19.36
C GLU A 55 58.52 28.72 19.24
N PHE A 56 58.16 29.32 18.10
CA PHE A 56 56.90 30.05 17.95
C PHE A 56 55.75 29.25 17.32
N PHE A 57 56.05 28.29 16.43
CA PHE A 57 55.05 27.66 15.55
C PHE A 57 54.41 26.36 16.04
N PRO A 58 54.92 25.60 17.04
CA PRO A 58 54.25 24.40 17.51
C PRO A 58 52.78 24.62 17.90
N GLY A 59 52.43 25.80 18.42
CA GLY A 59 51.06 26.17 18.77
C GLY A 59 50.16 26.59 17.59
N LEU A 60 50.72 26.71 16.38
CA LEU A 60 50.03 27.14 15.15
C LEU A 60 49.81 25.99 14.15
N ILE A 61 50.50 24.86 14.34
CA ILE A 61 50.36 23.65 13.51
C ILE A 61 48.92 23.14 13.56
N GLY A 62 48.36 22.77 12.40
CA GLY A 62 46.98 22.30 12.24
C GLY A 62 45.92 23.40 12.29
N ARG A 63 46.31 24.66 12.49
CA ARG A 63 45.39 25.81 12.61
C ARG A 63 45.46 26.77 11.43
N SER A 64 46.44 26.62 10.55
CA SER A 64 46.62 27.46 9.37
C SER A 64 45.53 27.21 8.31
N PRO A 65 45.16 28.22 7.49
CA PRO A 65 44.30 27.98 6.34
C PRO A 65 44.87 26.92 5.41
N HIS A 66 44.00 26.10 4.80
CA HIS A 66 44.42 25.06 3.85
C HIS A 66 45.24 25.61 2.67
N GLU A 67 44.98 26.87 2.25
CA GLU A 67 45.73 27.57 1.21
C GLU A 67 47.22 27.80 1.57
N VAL A 68 47.53 27.86 2.88
CA VAL A 68 48.88 28.11 3.40
C VAL A 68 49.60 26.79 3.65
N GLY A 69 48.99 25.90 4.43
CA GLY A 69 49.62 24.67 4.91
C GLY A 69 50.71 24.95 5.97
N ASP A 70 50.91 23.99 6.87
CA ASP A 70 51.71 24.21 8.08
C ASP A 70 53.20 24.50 7.79
N GLU A 71 53.73 23.99 6.68
CA GLU A 71 55.12 24.19 6.26
C GLU A 71 55.43 25.63 5.81
N HIS A 72 54.41 26.39 5.42
CA HIS A 72 54.56 27.74 4.85
C HIS A 72 54.10 28.86 5.80
N ILE A 73 53.70 28.55 7.04
CA ILE A 73 53.22 29.55 8.01
C ILE A 73 54.28 30.65 8.20
N TRP A 74 55.56 30.28 8.39
CA TRP A 74 56.63 31.28 8.56
C TRP A 74 56.84 32.14 7.33
N ASP A 75 56.77 31.56 6.13
CA ASP A 75 56.99 32.31 4.88
C ASP A 75 55.90 33.38 4.68
N VAL A 76 54.66 33.03 5.03
CA VAL A 76 53.52 33.93 4.98
C VAL A 76 53.62 35.01 6.06
N LEU A 77 53.87 34.63 7.32
CA LEU A 77 53.99 35.62 8.41
C LEU A 77 55.18 36.55 8.22
N ARG A 78 56.32 36.05 7.74
CA ARG A 78 57.48 36.90 7.41
C ARG A 78 57.15 37.94 6.35
N ALA A 79 56.29 37.61 5.38
CA ALA A 79 55.83 38.56 4.36
C ALA A 79 54.93 39.65 4.96
N TRP A 80 54.14 39.32 5.99
CA TRP A 80 53.37 40.30 6.75
C TRP A 80 54.25 41.15 7.67
N LEU A 81 55.21 40.55 8.38
CA LEU A 81 56.13 41.26 9.29
C LEU A 81 57.10 42.20 8.56
N SER A 82 57.51 41.85 7.33
CA SER A 82 58.43 42.64 6.52
C SER A 82 57.70 43.72 5.73
N ARG A 83 56.97 44.63 6.37
CA ARG A 83 56.17 45.66 5.67
C ARG A 83 57.07 46.63 4.89
N ASP A 84 56.69 46.98 3.67
CA ASP A 84 57.34 48.07 2.90
C ASP A 84 56.75 49.44 3.30
N GLN A 85 57.30 50.54 2.75
CA GLN A 85 56.86 51.89 3.10
C GLN A 85 55.37 52.13 2.78
N GLU A 86 54.85 51.54 1.70
CA GLU A 86 53.44 51.64 1.32
C GLU A 86 52.53 50.89 2.30
N CYS A 87 52.88 49.65 2.66
CA CYS A 87 52.13 48.86 3.64
C CYS A 87 52.19 49.49 5.03
N ARG A 88 53.32 50.10 5.41
CA ARG A 88 53.51 50.75 6.72
C ARG A 88 52.57 51.94 6.93
N LEU A 89 52.26 52.70 5.86
CA LEU A 89 51.38 53.86 5.92
C LEU A 89 49.89 53.53 5.74
N ALA A 90 49.58 52.28 5.38
CA ALA A 90 48.22 51.79 5.16
C ALA A 90 47.61 51.17 6.44
N ASP A 91 46.86 50.08 6.29
CA ASP A 91 46.27 49.29 7.38
C ASP A 91 47.27 48.24 7.91
N ILE A 92 47.18 47.84 9.17
CA ILE A 92 47.99 46.73 9.72
C ILE A 92 47.73 45.39 9.04
N LEU A 93 46.54 45.23 8.48
CA LEU A 93 46.14 44.11 7.65
C LEU A 93 46.53 44.31 6.17
N ALA A 94 47.24 45.37 5.80
CA ALA A 94 47.74 45.56 4.45
C ALA A 94 48.98 44.68 4.20
N TRP A 95 48.87 43.81 3.20
CA TRP A 95 49.95 42.94 2.74
C TRP A 95 50.60 43.53 1.50
N ARG A 96 51.88 43.18 1.26
CA ARG A 96 52.62 43.63 0.08
C ARG A 96 51.85 43.37 -1.21
N THR A 97 51.76 44.39 -2.05
CA THR A 97 51.04 44.31 -3.31
C THR A 97 51.73 43.34 -4.28
N THR A 98 50.95 42.77 -5.21
CA THR A 98 51.44 41.91 -6.30
C THR A 98 52.41 42.62 -7.26
N LYS A 99 52.46 43.96 -7.22
CA LYS A 99 53.38 44.79 -8.01
C LYS A 99 54.83 44.70 -7.52
N THR A 100 55.05 44.25 -6.29
CA THR A 100 56.39 44.03 -5.74
C THR A 100 56.95 42.68 -6.20
N GLN A 101 58.20 42.65 -6.70
CA GLN A 101 58.86 41.42 -7.21
C GLN A 101 59.29 40.43 -6.09
N THR A 102 58.53 40.36 -4.99
CA THR A 102 58.87 39.57 -3.81
C THR A 102 58.52 38.08 -3.97
N ARG A 103 57.68 37.71 -4.95
CA ARG A 103 57.20 36.34 -5.22
C ARG A 103 56.67 35.62 -3.97
N SER A 104 56.16 36.37 -2.99
CA SER A 104 55.65 35.80 -1.75
C SER A 104 54.31 35.10 -1.98
N ARG A 105 54.14 33.90 -1.39
CA ARG A 105 52.87 33.16 -1.37
C ARG A 105 51.72 33.97 -0.76
N ALA A 106 52.03 34.94 0.09
CA ALA A 106 51.03 35.79 0.71
C ALA A 106 50.27 36.69 -0.29
N GLN A 107 50.84 36.95 -1.47
CA GLN A 107 50.21 37.81 -2.49
C GLN A 107 48.94 37.18 -3.08
N THR A 108 48.87 35.85 -3.14
CA THR A 108 47.76 35.09 -3.73
C THR A 108 46.73 34.61 -2.70
N LEU A 109 46.97 34.88 -1.41
CA LEU A 109 46.03 34.49 -0.35
C LEU A 109 44.78 35.36 -0.38
N SER A 110 43.64 34.71 -0.10
CA SER A 110 42.36 35.39 0.14
C SER A 110 42.46 36.34 1.34
N GLU A 111 41.64 37.39 1.37
CA GLU A 111 41.59 38.34 2.50
C GLU A 111 41.23 37.63 3.82
N THR A 112 40.37 36.62 3.75
CA THR A 112 40.00 35.75 4.88
C THR A 112 41.18 34.92 5.38
N ALA A 113 41.97 34.32 4.49
CA ALA A 113 43.18 33.59 4.86
C ALA A 113 44.23 34.54 5.47
N LYS A 114 44.42 35.72 4.89
CA LYS A 114 45.29 36.78 5.43
C LYS A 114 44.89 37.20 6.84
N LEU A 115 43.62 37.52 7.07
CA LEU A 115 43.11 37.87 8.40
C LEU A 115 43.30 36.71 9.39
N THR A 116 43.02 35.48 8.97
CA THR A 116 43.21 34.28 9.80
C THR A 116 44.67 34.12 10.22
N MET A 117 45.61 34.31 9.30
CA MET A 117 47.05 34.26 9.58
C MET A 117 47.50 35.35 10.56
N VAL A 118 46.98 36.59 10.43
CA VAL A 118 47.25 37.66 11.40
C VAL A 118 46.68 37.31 12.78
N ARG A 119 45.45 36.83 12.84
CA ARG A 119 44.81 36.43 14.11
C ARG A 119 45.56 35.28 14.79
N LEU A 120 46.07 34.31 14.02
CA LEU A 120 46.93 33.23 14.54
C LEU A 120 48.25 33.78 15.09
N ALA A 121 48.91 34.68 14.37
CA ALA A 121 50.16 35.30 14.81
C ALA A 121 50.00 36.11 16.11
N LEU A 122 48.86 36.79 16.27
CA LEU A 122 48.52 37.54 17.48
C LEU A 122 47.97 36.67 18.61
N ARG A 123 47.89 35.34 18.41
CA ARG A 123 47.21 34.40 19.32
C ARG A 123 45.77 34.82 19.64
N ALA A 124 45.15 35.56 18.72
CA ALA A 124 43.81 36.13 18.81
C ALA A 124 42.77 35.28 18.05
N LEU A 125 43.19 34.11 17.56
CA LEU A 125 42.33 33.00 17.19
C LEU A 125 42.63 31.85 18.15
N ASP A 126 41.76 31.66 19.13
CA ASP A 126 41.93 30.61 20.13
C ASP A 126 41.32 29.28 19.67
N ALA A 127 41.73 28.21 20.35
CA ALA A 127 41.20 26.87 20.08
C ALA A 127 39.69 26.80 20.35
N GLU A 128 39.19 27.61 21.29
CA GLU A 128 37.78 27.68 21.65
C GLU A 128 36.91 28.25 20.52
N GLU A 129 37.33 29.32 19.84
CA GLU A 129 36.60 29.84 18.67
C GLU A 129 36.63 28.85 17.49
N GLN A 130 37.75 28.16 17.27
CA GLN A 130 37.81 27.14 16.20
C GLN A 130 36.89 25.96 16.49
N GLN A 131 36.84 25.50 17.75
CA GLN A 131 35.92 24.44 18.18
C GLN A 131 34.47 24.90 18.14
N ALA A 132 34.17 26.13 18.57
CA ALA A 132 32.85 26.73 18.47
C ALA A 132 32.39 26.86 17.01
N ALA A 133 33.29 27.19 16.07
CA ALA A 133 32.98 27.27 14.65
C ALA A 133 32.68 25.92 14.00
N ALA A 134 33.30 24.83 14.49
CA ALA A 134 32.98 23.48 14.06
C ALA A 134 31.61 23.04 14.62
N ARG A 135 31.40 23.28 15.92
CA ARG A 135 30.15 22.98 16.62
C ARG A 135 28.95 23.76 16.06
N GLU A 136 29.14 25.02 15.67
CA GLU A 136 28.09 25.83 15.03
C GLU A 136 27.64 25.19 13.71
N ARG A 137 28.57 24.73 12.87
CA ARG A 137 28.24 24.08 11.60
C ARG A 137 27.47 22.78 11.81
N GLU A 138 27.88 21.97 12.77
CA GLU A 138 27.18 20.74 13.14
C GLU A 138 25.76 21.05 13.63
N LEU A 139 25.61 21.94 14.60
CA LEU A 139 24.32 22.35 15.15
C LEU A 139 23.42 23.01 14.11
N ALA A 140 23.98 23.84 13.23
CA ALA A 140 23.24 24.48 12.15
C ALA A 140 22.71 23.44 11.14
N SER A 141 23.52 22.45 10.78
CA SER A 141 23.09 21.37 9.88
C SER A 141 22.01 20.50 10.52
N ALA A 142 22.13 20.19 11.82
CA ALA A 142 21.14 19.44 12.57
C ALA A 142 19.81 20.21 12.68
N ALA A 143 19.87 21.52 12.97
CA ALA A 143 18.71 22.38 13.05
C ALA A 143 18.02 22.58 11.69
N ASP A 144 18.77 22.62 10.59
CA ASP A 144 18.21 22.64 9.23
C ASP A 144 17.50 21.34 8.89
N GLU A 145 18.07 20.19 9.26
CA GLU A 145 17.46 18.88 9.02
C GLU A 145 16.20 18.68 9.85
N GLU A 146 16.23 19.07 11.13
CA GLU A 146 15.05 19.09 12.00
C GLU A 146 13.94 19.99 11.42
N ARG A 147 14.29 21.19 10.94
CA ARG A 147 13.33 22.08 10.27
C ARG A 147 12.70 21.43 9.05
N LYS A 148 13.47 20.72 8.22
CA LYS A 148 12.93 20.00 7.05
C LYS A 148 11.99 18.88 7.46
N GLN A 149 12.37 18.10 8.47
CA GLN A 149 11.53 17.00 8.97
C GLN A 149 10.22 17.52 9.57
N ASN A 150 10.29 18.61 10.35
CA ASN A 150 9.11 19.27 10.89
C ASN A 150 8.19 19.78 9.77
N ALA A 151 8.73 20.51 8.79
CA ALA A 151 7.96 21.01 7.65
C ALA A 151 7.29 19.88 6.84
N TYR A 152 8.01 18.76 6.60
CA TYR A 152 7.45 17.59 5.94
C TYR A 152 6.32 16.94 6.77
N SER A 153 6.51 16.84 8.08
CA SER A 153 5.50 16.29 9.00
C SER A 153 4.24 17.16 9.06
N GLU A 154 4.40 18.49 9.07
CA GLU A 154 3.31 19.46 9.03
C GLU A 154 2.54 19.39 7.71
N GLN A 155 3.25 19.33 6.58
CA GLN A 155 2.63 19.16 5.26
C GLN A 155 1.80 17.88 5.20
N ARG A 156 2.39 16.73 5.57
CA ARG A 156 1.68 15.45 5.59
C ARG A 156 0.45 15.51 6.51
N ARG A 157 0.56 16.18 7.65
CA ARG A 157 -0.54 16.36 8.60
C ARG A 157 -1.65 17.22 8.00
N ALA A 158 -1.31 18.32 7.32
CA ALA A 158 -2.26 19.17 6.63
C ALA A 158 -3.00 18.42 5.50
N GLU A 159 -2.29 17.57 4.74
CA GLU A 159 -2.89 16.71 3.71
C GLU A 159 -3.87 15.70 4.30
N LYS A 160 -3.51 15.04 5.41
CA LYS A 160 -4.41 14.14 6.14
C LYS A 160 -5.65 14.88 6.66
N PHE A 161 -5.46 16.08 7.19
CA PHE A 161 -6.55 16.94 7.66
C PHE A 161 -7.53 17.25 6.52
N ARG A 162 -7.01 17.66 5.36
CA ARG A 162 -7.80 17.95 4.16
C ARG A 162 -8.56 16.71 3.66
N SER A 163 -7.88 15.56 3.62
CA SER A 163 -8.49 14.29 3.22
C SER A 163 -9.66 13.90 4.13
N LEU A 164 -9.49 14.04 5.45
CA LEU A 164 -10.51 13.74 6.44
C LEU A 164 -11.73 14.69 6.32
N ARG A 165 -11.49 16.00 6.13
CA ARG A 165 -12.57 16.96 5.86
C ARG A 165 -13.37 16.59 4.62
N ASN A 166 -12.68 16.25 3.53
CA ASN A 166 -13.32 15.82 2.29
C ASN A 166 -14.13 14.54 2.48
N ALA A 167 -13.62 13.56 3.25
CA ALA A 167 -14.32 12.31 3.53
C ALA A 167 -15.59 12.52 4.37
N LEU A 168 -15.58 13.52 5.27
CA LEU A 168 -16.73 13.88 6.11
C LEU A 168 -17.63 14.95 5.47
N GLY A 169 -17.24 15.52 4.33
CA GLY A 169 -18.02 16.53 3.61
C GLY A 169 -18.15 17.87 4.33
N VAL A 170 -17.11 18.28 5.07
CA VAL A 170 -17.12 19.51 5.89
C VAL A 170 -16.11 20.56 5.42
N GLY A 171 -16.36 21.82 5.81
CA GLY A 171 -15.53 22.99 5.46
C GLY A 171 -14.17 23.04 6.14
N GLU A 172 -13.33 23.98 5.69
CA GLU A 172 -11.97 24.19 6.22
C GLU A 172 -11.92 24.81 7.63
N ASP A 173 -13.05 25.32 8.11
CA ASP A 173 -13.26 25.89 9.44
C ASP A 173 -13.36 24.82 10.54
N VAL A 174 -13.68 23.57 10.18
CA VAL A 174 -13.88 22.49 11.16
C VAL A 174 -12.53 21.97 11.69
N GLY A 175 -12.37 22.04 13.01
CA GLY A 175 -11.22 21.54 13.78
C GLY A 175 -11.35 20.05 14.17
N LEU A 176 -10.30 19.48 14.79
CA LEU A 176 -10.34 18.09 15.28
C LEU A 176 -11.30 17.93 16.47
N ASP A 177 -11.20 18.85 17.41
CA ASP A 177 -11.97 18.88 18.65
C ASP A 177 -13.28 19.67 18.49
N ASP A 178 -14.24 19.37 19.36
CA ASP A 178 -15.49 20.12 19.43
C ASP A 178 -15.23 21.56 19.92
N THR A 179 -15.93 22.51 19.31
CA THR A 179 -16.02 23.88 19.80
C THR A 179 -17.39 24.10 20.43
N LEU A 180 -17.60 25.26 21.05
CA LEU A 180 -18.92 25.64 21.57
C LEU A 180 -19.98 25.76 20.46
N GLU A 181 -19.56 26.09 19.25
CA GLU A 181 -20.44 26.41 18.12
C GLU A 181 -20.62 25.23 17.15
N GLN A 182 -19.65 24.32 17.10
CA GLN A 182 -19.63 23.25 16.10
C GLN A 182 -18.94 21.97 16.61
N LYS A 183 -19.40 20.82 16.09
CA LYS A 183 -18.71 19.54 16.30
C LYS A 183 -17.42 19.47 15.49
N GLY A 184 -16.37 18.95 16.11
CA GLY A 184 -15.09 18.65 15.49
C GLY A 184 -15.12 17.36 14.68
N LEU A 185 -14.04 17.13 13.92
CA LEU A 185 -13.91 15.99 13.03
C LEU A 185 -14.03 14.64 13.75
N VAL A 186 -13.58 14.53 15.01
CA VAL A 186 -13.72 13.28 15.78
C VAL A 186 -15.20 12.96 16.02
N SER A 187 -15.95 13.89 16.61
CA SER A 187 -17.39 13.73 16.88
C SER A 187 -18.21 13.55 15.61
N LEU A 188 -17.83 14.21 14.51
CA LEU A 188 -18.46 14.00 13.20
C LEU A 188 -18.18 12.61 12.62
N ALA A 189 -16.95 12.11 12.74
CA ALA A 189 -16.62 10.75 12.30
C ALA A 189 -17.32 9.68 13.15
N GLU A 190 -17.45 9.89 14.47
CA GLU A 190 -18.25 9.02 15.35
C GLU A 190 -19.72 9.01 14.95
N ALA A 191 -20.29 10.18 14.66
CA ALA A 191 -21.67 10.28 14.18
C ALA A 191 -21.86 9.59 12.81
N ALA A 192 -20.91 9.77 11.88
CA ALA A 192 -20.94 9.12 10.58
C ALA A 192 -20.84 7.58 10.69
N LEU A 193 -20.01 7.08 11.61
CA LEU A 193 -19.92 5.65 11.89
C LEU A 193 -21.21 5.11 12.52
N ALA A 194 -21.75 5.81 13.52
CA ALA A 194 -23.01 5.43 14.15
C ALA A 194 -24.15 5.39 13.12
N GLU A 195 -24.21 6.37 12.22
CA GLU A 195 -25.19 6.41 11.14
C GLU A 195 -24.99 5.27 10.14
N ALA A 196 -23.76 4.97 9.76
CA ALA A 196 -23.47 3.83 8.89
C ALA A 196 -23.87 2.50 9.53
N MET A 197 -23.68 2.35 10.85
CA MET A 197 -24.05 1.15 11.60
C MET A 197 -25.55 1.00 11.83
N ARG A 198 -26.33 2.09 11.80
CA ARG A 198 -27.79 2.06 11.89
C ARG A 198 -28.48 1.66 10.57
N ALA A 199 -27.75 1.61 9.47
CA ALA A 199 -28.33 1.23 8.19
C ALA A 199 -28.89 -0.20 8.24
N ASP A 200 -30.19 -0.34 7.99
CA ASP A 200 -30.85 -1.63 7.99
C ASP A 200 -30.31 -2.52 6.88
N VAL A 201 -29.82 -3.70 7.25
CA VAL A 201 -29.42 -4.73 6.29
C VAL A 201 -30.69 -5.45 5.83
N PRO A 202 -31.03 -5.41 4.53
CA PRO A 202 -32.20 -6.11 4.04
C PRO A 202 -32.09 -7.61 4.33
N GLN A 203 -33.13 -8.19 4.94
CA GLN A 203 -33.17 -9.63 5.15
C GLN A 203 -33.39 -10.34 3.81
N PRO A 204 -32.52 -11.29 3.44
CA PRO A 204 -32.70 -12.04 2.21
C PRO A 204 -33.96 -12.92 2.33
N PRO A 205 -34.75 -13.06 1.24
CA PRO A 205 -35.85 -14.01 1.20
C PRO A 205 -35.33 -15.45 1.29
N ASP A 206 -36.14 -16.35 1.87
CA ASP A 206 -35.82 -17.77 1.90
C ASP A 206 -36.09 -18.41 0.53
N VAL A 207 -35.07 -18.38 -0.32
CA VAL A 207 -35.11 -19.00 -1.65
C VAL A 207 -35.02 -20.53 -1.54
N GLY A 208 -34.47 -21.06 -0.44
CA GLY A 208 -34.33 -22.50 -0.21
C GLY A 208 -35.69 -23.20 -0.16
N ALA A 209 -36.61 -22.66 0.63
CA ALA A 209 -37.97 -23.18 0.73
C ALA A 209 -38.71 -23.21 -0.63
N LEU A 210 -38.45 -22.25 -1.52
CA LEU A 210 -39.04 -22.21 -2.86
C LEU A 210 -38.47 -23.30 -3.79
N PHE A 211 -37.17 -23.56 -3.70
CA PHE A 211 -36.54 -24.66 -4.46
C PHE A 211 -37.02 -26.03 -3.98
N ASP A 212 -37.13 -26.23 -2.66
CA ASP A 212 -37.66 -27.46 -2.08
C ASP A 212 -39.11 -27.71 -2.53
N ARG A 213 -39.94 -26.65 -2.54
CA ARG A 213 -41.32 -26.74 -3.04
C ARG A 213 -41.38 -27.06 -4.53
N LEU A 214 -40.47 -26.51 -5.34
CA LEU A 214 -40.41 -26.82 -6.76
C LEU A 214 -40.00 -28.27 -7.00
N ALA A 215 -39.07 -28.80 -6.22
CA ALA A 215 -38.65 -30.20 -6.29
C ALA A 215 -39.81 -31.15 -5.94
N ASP A 216 -40.55 -30.86 -4.87
CA ASP A 216 -41.75 -31.60 -4.45
C ASP A 216 -42.84 -31.61 -5.54
N LEU A 217 -43.16 -30.46 -6.12
CA LEU A 217 -44.14 -30.37 -7.21
C LEU A 217 -43.70 -31.15 -8.46
N ASN A 218 -42.42 -31.12 -8.81
CA ASN A 218 -41.89 -31.90 -9.93
C ASN A 218 -41.96 -33.42 -9.67
N ALA A 219 -41.70 -33.85 -8.44
CA ALA A 219 -41.85 -35.26 -8.04
C ALA A 219 -43.32 -35.70 -8.12
N GLN A 220 -44.25 -34.89 -7.61
CA GLN A 220 -45.69 -35.15 -7.71
C GLN A 220 -46.16 -35.22 -9.16
N ARG A 221 -45.66 -34.33 -10.02
CA ARG A 221 -45.94 -34.35 -11.46
C ARG A 221 -45.46 -35.65 -12.10
N ALA A 222 -44.23 -36.07 -11.81
CA ALA A 222 -43.66 -37.30 -12.37
C ALA A 222 -44.50 -38.53 -11.98
N ALA A 223 -44.88 -38.65 -10.71
CA ALA A 223 -45.74 -39.73 -10.23
C ALA A 223 -47.10 -39.74 -10.93
N LYS A 224 -47.74 -38.57 -11.14
CA LYS A 224 -49.02 -38.48 -11.85
C LYS A 224 -48.91 -38.81 -13.34
N VAL A 225 -47.80 -38.44 -13.98
CA VAL A 225 -47.53 -38.83 -15.38
C VAL A 225 -47.41 -40.35 -15.51
N GLU A 226 -46.71 -41.01 -14.58
CA GLU A 226 -46.59 -42.47 -14.55
C GLU A 226 -47.93 -43.16 -14.29
N GLU A 227 -48.72 -42.65 -13.34
CA GLU A 227 -50.07 -43.15 -13.04
C GLU A 227 -50.99 -43.05 -14.28
N ARG A 228 -50.95 -41.91 -14.97
CA ARG A 228 -51.71 -41.71 -16.22
C ARG A 228 -51.29 -42.72 -17.29
N GLN A 229 -49.99 -42.94 -17.45
CA GLN A 229 -49.47 -43.90 -18.43
C GLN A 229 -49.97 -45.32 -18.13
N THR A 230 -50.01 -45.70 -16.85
CA THR A 230 -50.51 -47.01 -16.43
C THR A 230 -52.01 -47.16 -16.75
N GLN A 231 -52.82 -46.13 -16.48
CA GLN A 231 -54.25 -46.15 -16.83
C GLN A 231 -54.48 -46.22 -18.36
N GLN A 232 -53.68 -45.51 -19.15
CA GLN A 232 -53.76 -45.57 -20.61
C GLN A 232 -53.39 -46.95 -21.15
N SER A 233 -52.30 -47.55 -20.65
CA SER A 233 -51.90 -48.90 -21.05
C SER A 233 -52.89 -49.97 -20.60
N ASP A 234 -53.54 -49.83 -19.44
CA ASP A 234 -54.61 -50.73 -19.00
C ASP A 234 -55.85 -50.62 -19.89
N ALA A 235 -56.25 -49.40 -20.26
CA ALA A 235 -57.36 -49.19 -21.19
C ALA A 235 -57.09 -49.81 -22.56
N GLU A 236 -55.89 -49.61 -23.11
CA GLU A 236 -55.48 -50.17 -24.40
C GLU A 236 -55.47 -51.70 -24.37
N ARG A 237 -54.88 -52.30 -23.32
CA ARG A 237 -54.90 -53.75 -23.12
C ARG A 237 -56.32 -54.31 -23.10
N LYS A 238 -57.22 -53.69 -22.33
CA LYS A 238 -58.63 -54.11 -22.25
C LYS A 238 -59.37 -54.00 -23.58
N ARG A 239 -59.11 -52.94 -24.37
CA ARG A 239 -59.68 -52.78 -25.72
C ARG A 239 -59.21 -53.88 -26.67
N ILE A 240 -57.93 -54.19 -26.68
CA ILE A 240 -57.35 -55.25 -27.52
C ILE A 240 -57.97 -56.61 -27.16
N GLU A 241 -58.08 -56.92 -25.86
CA GLU A 241 -58.72 -58.15 -25.36
C GLU A 241 -60.21 -58.22 -25.75
N ALA A 242 -60.95 -57.11 -25.62
CA ALA A 242 -62.35 -57.03 -26.01
C ALA A 242 -62.55 -57.20 -27.54
N GLU A 243 -61.65 -56.63 -28.35
CA GLU A 243 -61.65 -56.81 -29.80
C GLU A 243 -61.35 -58.25 -30.20
N HIS A 244 -60.40 -58.90 -29.53
CA HIS A 244 -60.12 -60.32 -29.70
C HIS A 244 -61.34 -61.19 -29.40
N LEU A 245 -61.98 -61.01 -28.24
CA LEU A 245 -63.19 -61.75 -27.86
C LEU A 245 -64.37 -61.51 -28.81
N ARG A 246 -64.54 -60.27 -29.31
CA ARG A 246 -65.55 -59.96 -30.35
C ARG A 246 -65.26 -60.67 -31.67
N SER A 247 -63.99 -60.70 -32.07
CA SER A 247 -63.57 -61.38 -33.29
C SER A 247 -63.83 -62.88 -33.20
N GLU A 248 -63.50 -63.51 -32.06
CA GLU A 248 -63.81 -64.91 -31.80
C GLU A 248 -65.32 -65.19 -31.74
N ALA A 249 -66.10 -64.30 -31.11
CA ALA A 249 -67.56 -64.42 -31.06
C ALA A 249 -68.18 -64.31 -32.47
N SER A 250 -67.69 -63.39 -33.30
CA SER A 250 -68.10 -63.21 -34.70
C SER A 250 -67.79 -64.43 -35.56
N LEU A 251 -66.59 -65.02 -35.40
CA LEU A 251 -66.25 -66.29 -36.06
C LEU A 251 -67.21 -67.42 -35.64
N GLY A 252 -67.54 -67.51 -34.34
CA GLY A 252 -68.55 -68.46 -33.85
C GLY A 252 -69.95 -68.20 -34.40
N GLU A 253 -70.37 -66.94 -34.57
CA GLU A 253 -71.66 -66.59 -35.19
C GLU A 253 -71.69 -66.92 -36.68
N ILE A 254 -70.57 -66.72 -37.39
CA ILE A 254 -70.39 -67.11 -38.79
C ILE A 254 -70.54 -68.64 -38.91
N ASP A 255 -69.94 -69.41 -38.01
CA ASP A 255 -70.08 -70.88 -37.98
C ASP A 255 -71.53 -71.34 -37.76
N ILE A 256 -72.31 -70.60 -36.96
CA ILE A 256 -73.74 -70.88 -36.74
C ILE A 256 -74.60 -70.46 -37.96
N ASN A 257 -74.39 -69.26 -38.50
CA ASN A 257 -75.24 -68.64 -39.52
C ASN A 257 -74.97 -69.17 -40.94
N HIS A 258 -73.72 -69.54 -41.27
CA HIS A 258 -73.40 -70.20 -42.53
C HIS A 258 -73.83 -71.69 -42.55
N GLY A 259 -74.57 -72.14 -41.54
CA GLY A 259 -75.25 -73.43 -41.45
C GLY A 259 -76.32 -73.73 -42.51
N ARG A 260 -76.21 -73.18 -43.73
CA ARG A 260 -76.72 -73.85 -44.94
C ARG A 260 -75.75 -74.90 -45.48
N ILE A 261 -74.49 -74.88 -45.05
CA ILE A 261 -73.55 -75.99 -45.20
C ILE A 261 -73.06 -76.30 -43.80
N ARG A 262 -73.80 -77.14 -43.08
CA ARG A 262 -73.26 -77.73 -41.86
C ARG A 262 -71.98 -78.45 -42.26
N VAL A 263 -70.82 -78.21 -41.67
CA VAL A 263 -69.57 -78.94 -41.96
C VAL A 263 -69.11 -79.62 -40.66
N CYS A 264 -68.67 -80.86 -40.73
CA CYS A 264 -68.19 -81.61 -39.57
C CYS A 264 -66.97 -80.91 -38.95
N SER A 265 -66.98 -80.67 -37.63
CA SER A 265 -65.93 -79.94 -36.90
C SER A 265 -64.57 -80.64 -36.88
N ILE A 266 -64.52 -81.93 -37.24
CA ILE A 266 -63.28 -82.74 -37.26
C ILE A 266 -62.70 -82.84 -38.67
N CYS A 267 -63.54 -83.05 -39.70
CA CYS A 267 -63.08 -83.30 -41.08
C CYS A 267 -63.46 -82.21 -42.10
N ARG A 268 -64.20 -81.17 -41.70
CA ARG A 268 -64.65 -80.04 -42.55
C ARG A 268 -65.42 -80.46 -43.81
N VAL A 269 -66.14 -81.58 -43.77
CA VAL A 269 -67.03 -82.11 -44.84
C VAL A 269 -68.51 -81.79 -44.55
N PRO A 270 -69.34 -81.42 -45.56
CA PRO A 270 -70.75 -81.08 -45.37
C PRO A 270 -71.57 -82.17 -44.65
N VAL A 271 -72.39 -81.81 -43.65
CA VAL A 271 -73.15 -82.74 -42.81
C VAL A 271 -74.25 -83.43 -43.58
N ASP A 272 -74.74 -82.86 -44.68
CA ASP A 272 -75.66 -83.56 -45.58
C ASP A 272 -74.98 -84.77 -46.25
N GLU A 273 -73.68 -84.64 -46.56
CA GLU A 273 -72.83 -85.71 -47.10
C GLU A 273 -72.46 -86.74 -46.02
N VAL A 274 -72.31 -86.27 -44.77
CA VAL A 274 -72.05 -87.12 -43.59
C VAL A 274 -73.30 -87.86 -43.11
N LEU A 275 -74.50 -87.29 -43.27
CA LEU A 275 -75.80 -87.93 -43.01
C LEU A 275 -76.14 -88.98 -44.07
N ALA A 276 -75.75 -88.73 -45.33
CA ALA A 276 -75.97 -89.66 -46.44
C ALA A 276 -75.01 -90.86 -46.43
N ASN A 277 -73.73 -90.64 -46.10
CA ASN A 277 -72.68 -91.67 -46.18
C ASN A 277 -72.24 -92.23 -44.81
N GLY A 278 -72.74 -91.68 -43.71
CA GLY A 278 -72.36 -92.03 -42.33
C GLY A 278 -71.04 -91.37 -41.89
N CYS A 279 -71.06 -90.68 -40.74
CA CYS A 279 -69.84 -90.18 -40.11
C CYS A 279 -69.10 -91.31 -39.40
N GLY A 280 -67.91 -91.69 -39.87
CA GLY A 280 -67.08 -92.68 -39.19
C GLY A 280 -66.35 -92.20 -37.92
N ILE A 281 -66.51 -90.93 -37.50
CA ILE A 281 -65.59 -90.32 -36.50
C ILE A 281 -66.30 -89.61 -35.34
N SER A 282 -67.55 -89.13 -35.46
CA SER A 282 -68.22 -88.46 -34.32
C SER A 282 -69.65 -88.97 -34.13
N LEU A 283 -69.89 -89.56 -32.96
CA LEU A 283 -71.21 -89.98 -32.47
C LEU A 283 -71.91 -88.87 -31.66
N GLU A 284 -71.27 -87.72 -31.46
CA GLU A 284 -71.81 -86.62 -30.67
C GLU A 284 -72.44 -85.54 -31.55
N ARG A 285 -73.70 -85.19 -31.25
CA ARG A 285 -74.39 -84.07 -31.88
C ARG A 285 -73.73 -82.76 -31.44
N CYS A 286 -73.39 -81.90 -32.40
CA CYS A 286 -72.95 -80.55 -32.11
C CYS A 286 -74.00 -79.80 -31.28
N ASP A 287 -73.66 -79.42 -30.05
CA ASP A 287 -74.53 -78.68 -29.15
C ASP A 287 -74.53 -77.19 -29.54
N VAL A 288 -75.43 -76.84 -30.44
CA VAL A 288 -75.63 -75.47 -30.90
C VAL A 288 -76.03 -74.54 -29.75
N GLN A 289 -76.66 -75.05 -28.68
CA GLN A 289 -76.99 -74.24 -27.51
C GLN A 289 -75.75 -73.92 -26.69
N ALA A 290 -74.83 -74.86 -26.53
CA ALA A 290 -73.54 -74.62 -25.87
C ALA A 290 -72.71 -73.59 -26.64
N ILE A 291 -72.63 -73.66 -27.98
CA ILE A 291 -71.89 -72.67 -28.78
C ILE A 291 -72.52 -71.28 -28.68
N LYS A 292 -73.86 -71.18 -28.73
CA LYS A 292 -74.58 -69.91 -28.51
C LYS A 292 -74.33 -69.34 -27.12
N ALA A 293 -74.29 -70.19 -26.09
CA ALA A 293 -73.96 -69.77 -24.73
C ALA A 293 -72.53 -69.21 -24.64
N THR A 294 -71.55 -69.89 -25.26
CA THR A 294 -70.15 -69.43 -25.31
C THR A 294 -70.00 -68.12 -26.07
N ILE A 295 -70.70 -67.92 -27.19
CA ILE A 295 -70.70 -66.65 -27.93
C ILE A 295 -71.30 -65.53 -27.07
N ALA A 296 -72.44 -65.78 -26.44
CA ALA A 296 -73.08 -64.80 -25.55
C ALA A 296 -72.25 -64.49 -24.31
N GLU A 297 -71.44 -65.43 -23.82
CA GLU A 297 -70.46 -65.21 -22.75
C GLU A 297 -69.28 -64.37 -23.24
N LYS A 298 -68.68 -64.68 -24.39
CA LYS A 298 -67.59 -63.86 -24.98
C LYS A 298 -68.05 -62.44 -25.30
N GLN A 299 -69.27 -62.26 -25.79
CA GLN A 299 -69.85 -60.93 -26.01
C GLN A 299 -70.04 -60.17 -24.70
N ARG A 300 -70.52 -60.83 -23.64
CA ARG A 300 -70.63 -60.23 -22.29
C ARG A 300 -69.26 -59.82 -21.76
N ASN A 301 -68.27 -60.70 -21.80
CA ASN A 301 -66.92 -60.42 -21.34
C ASN A 301 -66.28 -59.26 -22.14
N ALA A 302 -66.49 -59.21 -23.46
CA ALA A 302 -66.03 -58.10 -24.28
C ALA A 302 -66.68 -56.76 -23.89
N THR A 303 -67.99 -56.76 -23.58
CA THR A 303 -68.67 -55.54 -23.11
C THR A 303 -68.19 -55.09 -21.73
N GLU A 304 -67.90 -56.02 -20.82
CA GLU A 304 -67.33 -55.71 -19.50
C GLU A 304 -65.92 -55.12 -19.62
N LEU A 305 -65.09 -55.65 -20.52
CA LEU A 305 -63.76 -55.13 -20.82
C LEU A 305 -63.81 -53.74 -21.46
N ASP A 306 -64.73 -53.49 -22.39
CA ASP A 306 -64.95 -52.16 -22.98
C ASP A 306 -65.38 -51.14 -21.92
N GLN A 307 -66.31 -51.49 -21.02
CA GLN A 307 -66.69 -50.63 -19.90
C GLN A 307 -65.51 -50.38 -18.96
N GLY A 308 -64.70 -51.41 -18.69
CA GLY A 308 -63.48 -51.30 -17.91
C GLY A 308 -62.40 -50.42 -18.58
N ALA A 309 -62.33 -50.40 -19.91
CA ALA A 309 -61.44 -49.54 -20.67
C ALA A 309 -61.91 -48.08 -20.65
N GLN A 310 -63.21 -47.84 -20.82
CA GLN A 310 -63.81 -46.50 -20.68
C GLN A 310 -63.59 -45.92 -19.29
N GLY A 311 -63.70 -46.74 -18.23
CA GLY A 311 -63.40 -46.34 -16.86
C GLY A 311 -61.93 -45.91 -16.69
N ALA A 312 -60.98 -46.68 -17.22
CA ALA A 312 -59.56 -46.36 -17.17
C ALA A 312 -59.22 -45.08 -17.99
N GLU A 313 -59.86 -44.87 -19.14
CA GLU A 313 -59.71 -43.63 -19.94
C GLU A 313 -60.24 -42.39 -19.21
N LEU A 314 -61.38 -42.51 -18.52
CA LEU A 314 -61.93 -41.42 -17.72
C LEU A 314 -61.00 -41.07 -16.56
N GLU A 315 -60.40 -42.06 -15.92
CA GLU A 315 -59.43 -41.83 -14.85
C GLU A 315 -58.13 -41.21 -15.38
N ALA A 316 -57.63 -41.66 -16.55
CA ALA A 316 -56.50 -41.03 -17.22
C ALA A 316 -56.75 -39.54 -17.52
N LYS A 317 -57.96 -39.17 -17.96
CA LYS A 317 -58.36 -37.77 -18.19
C LYS A 317 -58.42 -36.96 -16.89
N ARG A 318 -58.85 -37.56 -15.78
CA ARG A 318 -58.84 -36.90 -14.46
C ARG A 318 -57.41 -36.64 -13.99
N ILE A 319 -56.52 -37.62 -14.14
CA ILE A 319 -55.10 -37.46 -13.81
C ILE A 319 -54.45 -36.39 -14.68
N GLU A 320 -54.81 -36.29 -15.96
CA GLU A 320 -54.34 -35.23 -16.86
C GLU A 320 -54.74 -33.82 -16.39
N ALA A 321 -55.98 -33.64 -15.91
CA ALA A 321 -56.40 -32.38 -15.29
C ALA A 321 -55.57 -32.03 -14.04
N LEU A 322 -55.24 -33.03 -13.21
CA LEU A 322 -54.35 -32.83 -12.05
C LEU A 322 -52.92 -32.45 -12.46
N ILE A 323 -52.38 -33.07 -13.52
CA ILE A 323 -51.07 -32.70 -14.08
C ILE A 323 -51.07 -31.23 -14.52
N HIS A 324 -52.14 -30.78 -15.20
CA HIS A 324 -52.26 -29.37 -15.59
C HIS A 324 -52.31 -28.41 -14.39
N GLN A 325 -52.97 -28.79 -13.30
CA GLN A 325 -52.98 -28.01 -12.07
C GLN A 325 -51.58 -27.92 -11.44
N ILE A 326 -50.84 -29.03 -11.39
CA ILE A 326 -49.46 -29.07 -10.88
C ILE A 326 -48.55 -28.22 -11.79
N ASP A 327 -48.70 -28.30 -13.12
CA ASP A 327 -47.95 -27.48 -14.07
C ASP A 327 -48.16 -25.97 -13.83
N GLN A 328 -49.39 -25.55 -13.50
CA GLN A 328 -49.67 -24.18 -13.15
C GLN A 328 -48.97 -23.77 -11.85
N GLN A 329 -49.00 -24.63 -10.82
CA GLN A 329 -48.30 -24.38 -9.56
C GLN A 329 -46.78 -24.30 -9.74
N ILE A 330 -46.20 -25.16 -10.59
CA ILE A 330 -44.77 -25.11 -10.95
C ILE A 330 -44.43 -23.77 -11.58
N ARG A 331 -45.22 -23.30 -12.57
CA ARG A 331 -44.99 -21.99 -13.21
C ARG A 331 -45.06 -20.83 -12.22
N THR A 332 -46.04 -20.83 -11.33
CA THR A 332 -46.17 -19.78 -10.31
C THR A 332 -45.00 -19.80 -9.34
N THR A 333 -44.60 -20.97 -8.85
CA THR A 333 -43.49 -21.12 -7.90
C THR A 333 -42.14 -20.78 -8.55
N ALA A 334 -41.95 -21.14 -9.82
CA ALA A 334 -40.77 -20.77 -10.60
C ALA A 334 -40.64 -19.25 -10.73
N GLY A 335 -41.73 -18.55 -11.09
CA GLY A 335 -41.74 -17.08 -11.13
C GLY A 335 -41.47 -16.42 -9.77
N GLN A 336 -41.98 -17.02 -8.68
CA GLN A 336 -41.64 -16.58 -7.32
C GLN A 336 -40.15 -16.77 -7.00
N SER A 337 -39.55 -17.88 -7.41
CA SER A 337 -38.12 -18.17 -7.22
C SER A 337 -37.23 -17.19 -7.99
N GLU A 338 -37.55 -16.89 -9.24
CA GLU A 338 -36.82 -15.88 -10.03
C GLU A 338 -36.86 -14.50 -9.37
N ASN A 339 -38.05 -14.06 -8.93
CA ASN A 339 -38.22 -12.81 -8.21
C ASN A 339 -37.46 -12.80 -6.88
N ALA A 340 -37.55 -13.88 -6.10
CA ALA A 340 -36.81 -14.03 -4.85
C ALA A 340 -35.29 -14.01 -5.09
N GLY A 341 -34.80 -14.60 -6.18
CA GLY A 341 -33.40 -14.55 -6.58
C GLY A 341 -32.93 -13.15 -6.99
N ALA A 342 -33.79 -12.35 -7.63
CA ALA A 342 -33.51 -10.94 -7.89
C ALA A 342 -33.44 -10.12 -6.59
N VAL A 343 -34.40 -10.31 -5.68
CA VAL A 343 -34.41 -9.66 -4.36
C VAL A 343 -33.21 -10.05 -3.53
N LEU A 344 -32.81 -11.33 -3.54
CA LEU A 344 -31.60 -11.82 -2.85
C LEU A 344 -30.34 -11.11 -3.33
N ARG A 345 -30.16 -10.99 -4.66
CA ARG A 345 -29.00 -10.28 -5.23
C ARG A 345 -29.00 -8.80 -4.86
N ALA A 346 -30.16 -8.14 -4.89
CA ALA A 346 -30.30 -6.76 -4.46
C ALA A 346 -29.98 -6.60 -2.96
N ALA A 347 -30.45 -7.50 -2.11
CA ALA A 347 -30.15 -7.52 -0.68
C ALA A 347 -28.64 -7.72 -0.41
N GLN A 348 -27.98 -8.62 -1.15
CA GLN A 348 -26.53 -8.83 -1.06
C GLN A 348 -25.74 -7.60 -1.50
N GLN A 349 -26.13 -6.94 -2.59
CA GLN A 349 -25.50 -5.70 -3.04
C GLN A 349 -25.67 -4.58 -2.02
N ALA A 350 -26.89 -4.40 -1.49
CA ALA A 350 -27.16 -3.43 -0.45
C ALA A 350 -26.32 -3.69 0.82
N ALA A 351 -26.24 -4.96 1.25
CA ALA A 351 -25.41 -5.35 2.39
C ALA A 351 -23.92 -5.03 2.15
N ALA A 352 -23.39 -5.30 0.95
CA ALA A 352 -22.01 -4.97 0.59
C ALA A 352 -21.77 -3.45 0.61
N THR A 353 -22.70 -2.65 0.08
CA THR A 353 -22.61 -1.18 0.11
C THR A 353 -22.66 -0.65 1.55
N ILE A 354 -23.50 -1.22 2.42
CA ILE A 354 -23.55 -0.86 3.84
C ILE A 354 -22.23 -1.20 4.53
N GLN A 355 -21.68 -2.40 4.30
CA GLN A 355 -20.38 -2.81 4.84
C GLN A 355 -19.25 -1.87 4.41
N GLU A 356 -19.20 -1.49 3.13
CA GLU A 356 -18.23 -0.54 2.62
C GLU A 356 -18.38 0.83 3.30
N ARG A 357 -19.61 1.31 3.48
CA ARG A 357 -19.90 2.57 4.17
C ARG A 357 -19.43 2.53 5.63
N VAL A 358 -19.69 1.45 6.36
CA VAL A 358 -19.23 1.24 7.74
C VAL A 358 -17.70 1.21 7.80
N TYR A 359 -17.04 0.50 6.87
CA TYR A 359 -15.59 0.45 6.80
C TYR A 359 -14.98 1.84 6.56
N ARG A 360 -15.49 2.59 5.58
CA ARG A 360 -15.03 3.95 5.29
C ARG A 360 -15.22 4.88 6.49
N ALA A 361 -16.38 4.85 7.13
CA ALA A 361 -16.66 5.67 8.31
C ALA A 361 -15.75 5.31 9.49
N ARG A 362 -15.46 4.02 9.69
CA ARG A 362 -14.52 3.57 10.73
C ARG A 362 -13.10 4.08 10.46
N ARG A 363 -12.63 3.98 9.21
CA ARG A 363 -11.33 4.49 8.81
C ARG A 363 -11.20 5.99 9.06
N SER A 364 -12.23 6.78 8.71
CA SER A 364 -12.25 8.22 8.98
C SER A 364 -12.14 8.52 10.48
N LEU A 365 -12.81 7.74 11.34
CA LEU A 365 -12.70 7.89 12.79
C LEU A 365 -11.29 7.57 13.31
N ASP A 366 -10.71 6.48 12.84
CA ASP A 366 -9.35 6.08 13.24
C ASP A 366 -8.32 7.12 12.78
N ASP A 367 -8.47 7.66 11.56
CA ASP A 367 -7.63 8.76 11.05
C ASP A 367 -7.80 10.05 11.89
N ALA A 368 -9.02 10.40 12.29
CA ALA A 368 -9.30 11.56 13.15
C ALA A 368 -8.62 11.42 14.52
N ARG A 369 -8.72 10.25 15.15
CA ARG A 369 -8.10 9.96 16.45
C ARG A 369 -6.57 9.94 16.36
N ALA A 370 -6.01 9.37 15.30
CA ALA A 370 -4.56 9.39 15.07
C ALA A 370 -4.04 10.82 14.88
N LEU A 371 -4.77 11.67 14.16
CA LEU A 371 -4.42 13.08 14.01
C LEU A 371 -4.50 13.82 15.35
N GLN A 372 -5.54 13.61 16.14
CA GLN A 372 -5.69 14.19 17.47
C GLN A 372 -4.51 13.83 18.38
N GLN A 373 -4.16 12.54 18.47
CA GLN A 373 -3.01 12.08 19.25
C GLN A 373 -1.68 12.69 18.79
N SER A 374 -1.46 12.77 17.46
CA SER A 374 -0.27 13.41 16.90
C SER A 374 -0.20 14.92 17.22
N THR A 375 -1.35 15.57 17.41
CA THR A 375 -1.44 16.97 17.80
C THR A 375 -1.04 17.18 19.25
N THR A 376 -1.52 16.31 20.15
CA THR A 376 -1.23 16.41 21.58
C THR A 376 0.22 16.05 21.91
N THR A 377 0.83 15.18 21.10
CA THR A 377 2.23 14.71 21.31
C THR A 377 3.27 15.58 20.63
N ALA A 378 2.89 16.45 19.68
CA ALA A 378 3.77 17.42 19.05
C ALA A 378 4.15 18.53 20.05
N ARG A 379 5.09 18.24 20.94
CA ARG A 379 5.74 19.23 21.81
C ARG A 379 6.71 20.07 20.96
N PRO A 380 6.76 21.40 21.13
CA PRO A 380 7.75 22.21 20.44
C PRO A 380 9.15 21.77 20.86
N ALA A 381 10.04 21.54 19.89
CA ALA A 381 11.44 21.21 20.13
C ALA A 381 12.22 22.51 20.45
N PRO A 382 12.66 22.74 21.70
CA PRO A 382 13.29 24.01 22.07
C PRO A 382 14.83 23.93 22.14
N ASN A 383 15.43 22.74 22.08
CA ASN A 383 16.79 22.59 22.59
C ASN A 383 17.88 22.89 21.55
N ALA A 384 17.65 22.60 20.27
CA ALA A 384 18.68 22.77 19.24
C ALA A 384 18.91 24.24 18.86
N THR A 385 17.86 25.08 18.93
CA THR A 385 17.95 26.51 18.61
C THR A 385 18.68 27.30 19.68
N ASP A 386 18.43 26.98 20.95
CA ASP A 386 19.03 27.68 22.09
C ASP A 386 20.53 27.37 22.20
N GLU A 387 20.93 26.12 21.97
CA GLU A 387 22.34 25.72 21.93
C GLU A 387 23.09 26.36 20.75
N LEU A 388 22.46 26.44 19.58
CA LEU A 388 23.05 27.10 18.40
C LEU A 388 23.29 28.59 18.66
N GLU A 389 22.33 29.27 19.30
CA GLU A 389 22.44 30.68 19.63
C GLU A 389 23.55 30.95 20.66
N ALA A 390 23.70 30.08 21.66
CA ALA A 390 24.80 30.17 22.63
C ALA A 390 26.18 30.03 21.97
N VAL A 391 26.34 29.09 21.04
CA VAL A 391 27.61 28.91 20.30
C VAL A 391 27.90 30.11 19.40
N ARG A 392 26.89 30.73 18.79
CA ARG A 392 27.06 31.97 18.00
C ARG A 392 27.53 33.14 18.85
N GLN A 393 27.02 33.27 20.07
CA GLN A 393 27.50 34.28 21.02
C GLN A 393 28.97 34.05 21.40
N GLN A 394 29.38 32.80 21.62
CA GLN A 394 30.79 32.45 21.89
C GLN A 394 31.70 32.84 20.71
N MET A 395 31.27 32.57 19.48
CA MET A 395 31.98 32.98 18.26
C MET A 395 32.13 34.50 18.16
N GLU A 396 31.08 35.26 18.48
CA GLU A 396 31.12 36.72 18.46
C GLU A 396 32.09 37.29 19.50
N GLN A 397 32.15 36.70 20.69
CA GLN A 397 33.12 37.07 21.72
C GLN A 397 34.57 36.82 21.26
N GLY A 398 34.83 35.70 20.56
CA GLY A 398 36.13 35.42 19.93
C GLY A 398 36.53 36.50 18.90
N ARG A 399 35.60 36.88 18.03
CA ARG A 399 35.81 37.96 17.06
C ARG A 399 36.10 39.31 17.72
N LYS A 400 35.39 39.65 18.80
CA LYS A 400 35.63 40.90 19.57
C LYS A 400 37.03 40.92 20.19
N ARG A 401 37.49 39.81 20.77
CA ARG A 401 38.88 39.68 21.28
C ARG A 401 39.92 39.88 20.17
N ALA A 402 39.68 39.29 18.99
CA ALA A 402 40.56 39.48 17.85
C ALA A 402 40.63 40.94 17.38
N GLN A 403 39.49 41.61 17.31
CA GLN A 403 39.42 43.02 16.93
C GLN A 403 40.15 43.92 17.93
N GLN A 404 40.03 43.65 19.24
CA GLN A 404 40.78 44.36 20.28
C GLN A 404 42.29 44.15 20.15
N ALA A 405 42.74 42.92 19.91
CA ALA A 405 44.17 42.61 19.75
C ALA A 405 44.77 43.29 18.51
N ILE A 406 44.02 43.32 17.39
CA ILE A 406 44.43 44.02 16.17
C ILE A 406 44.47 45.54 16.42
N GLY A 407 43.45 46.11 17.09
CA GLY A 407 43.40 47.53 17.42
C GLY A 407 44.56 47.99 18.33
N ALA A 408 44.90 47.21 19.36
CA ALA A 408 46.05 47.51 20.23
C ALA A 408 47.37 47.50 19.45
N LEU A 409 47.51 46.61 18.47
CA LEU A 409 48.66 46.58 17.58
C LEU A 409 48.68 47.81 16.65
N GLU A 410 47.54 48.23 16.10
CA GLU A 410 47.46 49.44 15.28
C GLU A 410 47.89 50.70 16.04
N GLU A 411 47.48 50.84 17.31
CA GLU A 411 47.86 51.96 18.18
C GLU A 411 49.38 52.01 18.40
N GLN A 412 50.02 50.86 18.67
CA GLN A 412 51.48 50.77 18.84
C GLN A 412 52.27 51.09 17.56
N TYR A 413 51.69 50.87 16.38
CA TYR A 413 52.36 51.12 15.10
C TYR A 413 52.13 52.55 14.55
N ARG A 414 51.10 53.26 15.03
CA ARG A 414 50.79 54.66 14.65
C ARG A 414 51.39 55.70 15.60
N GLY A 415 51.68 55.34 16.85
CA GLY A 415 52.52 56.12 17.76
C GLY A 415 54.00 56.00 17.41
#